data_AF-A0A2M8EUP5-F1
#
_entry.id   AF-A0A2M8EUP5-F1
#
_cell.length_a   1.000
_cell.length_b   1.000
_cell.length_c   1.000
_cell.angle_alpha   90.00
_cell.angle_beta   90.00
_cell.angle_gamma   90.00
#
_symmetry.space_group_name_H-M   'P 1'
#
loop_
_entity.id
_entity.type
_entity.pdbx_description
1 polymer ?
#
loop_
_entity_poly.entity_id
_entity_poly.type
_entity_poly.pdbx_seq_one_letter_code
_entity_poly.pdbx_strand_id
1 'polypeptide(L)'
;MKFLYSVLQNTILKKMNTLVVRIPEEQKIALKLLAGSKNVSVAKITRKAIEEYVCKMTESKEGLLARLARIGDKKKAVKAPTDLSENYKKYLYGKASE
;
A
#
# COMPACT_ATOMS: atom_id res chain seq x y z
N MET A 1 -24.48 -28.33 -16.92
CA MET A 1 -23.20 -27.67 -16.53
C MET A 1 -23.07 -26.22 -17.07
N LYS A 2 -24.15 -25.43 -17.19
CA LYS A 2 -24.09 -24.02 -17.65
C LYS A 2 -24.47 -22.99 -16.58
N PHE A 3 -25.16 -23.41 -15.51
CA PHE A 3 -25.64 -22.51 -14.46
C PHE A 3 -24.52 -22.03 -13.53
N LEU A 4 -23.54 -22.88 -13.19
CA LEU A 4 -22.42 -22.52 -12.30
C LEU A 4 -21.53 -21.41 -12.88
N TYR A 5 -21.30 -21.39 -14.20
CA TYR A 5 -20.50 -20.33 -14.85
C TYR A 5 -21.21 -18.97 -14.82
N SER A 6 -22.54 -18.95 -14.99
CA SER A 6 -23.31 -17.70 -14.97
C SER A 6 -23.34 -17.03 -13.59
N VAL A 7 -23.40 -17.84 -12.52
CA VAL A 7 -23.41 -17.33 -11.15
C VAL A 7 -22.02 -16.82 -10.76
N LEU A 8 -20.95 -17.49 -11.19
CA LEU A 8 -19.56 -17.05 -10.98
C LEU A 8 -19.23 -15.74 -11.71
N GLN A 9 -19.69 -15.56 -12.95
CA GLN A 9 -19.50 -14.28 -13.65
C GLN A 9 -20.25 -13.14 -12.94
N ASN A 10 -21.48 -13.40 -12.49
CA ASN A 10 -22.28 -12.39 -11.80
C ASN A 10 -21.72 -12.03 -10.40
N THR A 11 -21.09 -12.95 -9.68
CA THR A 11 -20.45 -12.65 -8.38
C THR A 11 -19.13 -11.90 -8.53
N ILE A 12 -18.37 -12.16 -9.60
CA ILE A 12 -17.14 -11.41 -9.93
C ILE A 12 -17.46 -9.98 -10.38
N LEU A 13 -18.57 -9.79 -11.12
CA LEU A 13 -19.06 -8.46 -11.53
C LEU A 13 -19.60 -7.61 -10.37
N LYS A 14 -20.06 -8.23 -9.28
CA LYS A 14 -20.75 -7.54 -8.16
C LYS A 14 -19.85 -6.71 -7.24
N LYS A 15 -18.53 -6.65 -7.46
CA LYS A 15 -17.60 -5.88 -6.60
C LYS A 15 -16.61 -4.96 -7.33
N MET A 16 -16.82 -4.65 -8.60
CA MET A 16 -16.10 -3.54 -9.24
C MET A 16 -16.95 -2.26 -9.10
N ASN A 17 -16.78 -1.55 -7.99
CA ASN A 17 -17.32 -0.19 -7.88
C ASN A 17 -16.69 0.66 -8.99
N THR A 18 -17.48 0.94 -10.02
CA THR A 18 -17.01 1.63 -11.22
C THR A 18 -17.07 3.13 -10.95
N LEU A 19 -15.92 3.74 -10.73
CA LEU A 19 -15.81 5.18 -10.50
C LEU A 19 -15.69 5.90 -11.86
N VAL A 20 -16.64 6.77 -12.17
CA VAL A 20 -16.61 7.61 -13.37
C VAL A 20 -16.21 9.03 -12.95
N VAL A 21 -15.09 9.52 -13.50
CA VAL A 21 -14.57 10.86 -13.19
C VAL A 21 -14.62 11.72 -14.44
N ARG A 22 -15.16 12.93 -14.30
CA ARG A 22 -15.13 13.92 -15.38
C ARG A 22 -13.79 14.64 -15.34
N ILE A 23 -13.00 14.45 -16.40
CA ILE A 23 -11.71 15.12 -16.58
C ILE A 23 -11.88 16.24 -17.63
N PRO A 24 -11.44 17.48 -17.35
CA PRO A 24 -11.40 18.57 -18.33
C PRO A 24 -10.62 18.21 -19.60
N GLU A 25 -10.97 18.79 -20.74
CA GLU A 25 -10.36 18.42 -22.02
C GLU A 25 -8.86 18.72 -22.09
N GLU A 26 -8.42 19.84 -21.54
CA GLU A 26 -7.01 20.22 -21.45
C GLU A 26 -6.16 19.13 -20.76
N GLN A 27 -6.67 18.59 -19.66
CA GLN A 27 -6.00 17.53 -18.89
C GLN A 27 -6.00 16.19 -19.65
N LYS A 28 -7.03 15.90 -20.46
CA LYS A 28 -7.05 14.72 -21.33
C LYS A 28 -5.97 14.80 -22.41
N ILE A 29 -5.73 15.98 -22.99
CA ILE A 29 -4.69 16.19 -24.00
C ILE A 29 -3.32 15.96 -23.38
N ALA A 30 -3.06 16.54 -22.21
CA ALA A 30 -1.81 16.32 -21.47
C ALA A 30 -1.56 14.83 -21.17
N LEU A 31 -2.59 14.09 -20.74
CA LEU A 31 -2.50 12.65 -20.49
C LEU A 31 -2.20 11.85 -21.76
N LYS A 32 -2.77 12.23 -22.92
CA LYS A 32 -2.49 11.60 -24.21
C LYS A 32 -1.05 11.84 -24.65
N LEU A 33 -0.54 13.05 -24.48
CA LEU A 33 0.85 13.39 -24.80
C LEU A 33 1.84 12.58 -23.94
N LEU A 34 1.57 12.47 -22.64
CA LEU A 34 2.37 11.67 -21.71
C LEU A 34 2.30 10.16 -22.00
N ALA A 35 1.14 9.69 -22.47
CA ALA A 35 0.96 8.31 -22.92
C ALA A 35 1.78 8.02 -24.18
N GLY A 36 1.76 8.94 -25.15
CA GLY A 36 2.55 8.85 -26.37
C GLY A 36 4.06 8.84 -26.08
N SER A 37 4.56 9.73 -25.22
CA SER A 37 6.00 9.80 -24.92
C SER A 37 6.55 8.56 -24.21
N LYS A 38 5.72 7.89 -23.40
CA LYS A 38 6.12 6.69 -22.64
C LYS A 38 5.77 5.38 -23.35
N ASN A 39 5.10 5.42 -24.50
CA ASN A 39 4.54 4.24 -25.19
C ASN A 39 3.66 3.37 -24.27
N VAL A 40 2.83 3.99 -23.44
CA VAL A 40 1.94 3.30 -22.51
C VAL A 40 0.51 3.77 -22.70
N SER A 41 -0.48 2.90 -22.47
CA SER A 41 -1.89 3.29 -22.51
C SER A 41 -2.22 4.38 -21.47
N VAL A 42 -3.13 5.28 -21.83
CA VAL A 42 -3.66 6.34 -20.95
C VAL A 42 -4.25 5.73 -19.66
N ALA A 43 -4.91 4.57 -19.77
CA ALA A 43 -5.48 3.85 -18.63
C ALA A 43 -4.43 3.42 -17.59
N LYS A 44 -3.23 3.01 -18.04
CA LYS A 44 -2.16 2.58 -17.13
C LYS A 44 -1.49 3.77 -16.44
N ILE A 45 -1.33 4.89 -17.15
CA ILE A 45 -0.81 6.14 -16.56
C ILE A 45 -1.78 6.70 -15.52
N THR A 46 -3.06 6.78 -15.86
CA THR A 46 -4.10 7.27 -14.94
C THR A 46 -4.21 6.40 -13.70
N ARG A 47 -4.17 5.07 -13.85
CA ARG A 47 -4.14 4.14 -12.70
C ARG A 47 -2.96 4.40 -11.78
N LYS A 48 -1.75 4.52 -12.35
CA LYS A 48 -0.54 4.79 -11.57
C LYS A 48 -0.61 6.13 -10.83
N ALA A 49 -1.08 7.18 -11.49
CA ALA A 49 -1.23 8.50 -10.87
C ALA A 49 -2.22 8.48 -9.69
N ILE A 50 -3.34 7.77 -9.83
CA ILE A 50 -4.34 7.62 -8.75
C ILE A 50 -3.73 6.82 -7.59
N GLU A 51 -3.02 5.73 -7.87
CA GLU A 51 -2.36 4.90 -6.87
C GLU A 51 -1.33 5.70 -6.06
N GLU A 52 -0.48 6.49 -6.74
CA GLU A 52 0.49 7.37 -6.09
C GLU A 52 -0.18 8.44 -5.21
N TYR A 53 -1.29 9.03 -5.67
CA TYR A 53 -2.04 10.01 -4.89
C TYR A 53 -2.66 9.38 -3.64
N VAL A 54 -3.32 8.23 -3.79
CA VAL A 54 -3.94 7.52 -2.66
C VAL A 54 -2.89 7.11 -1.65
N CYS A 55 -1.76 6.55 -2.08
CA CYS A 55 -0.64 6.23 -1.20
C CYS A 55 -0.18 7.46 -0.42
N LYS A 56 0.14 8.58 -1.08
CA LYS A 56 0.55 9.81 -0.39
C LYS A 56 -0.50 10.30 0.61
N MET A 57 -1.79 10.13 0.31
CA MET A 57 -2.88 10.54 1.19
C MET A 57 -3.06 9.60 2.40
N THR A 58 -2.78 8.30 2.27
CA THR A 58 -2.74 7.38 3.42
C THR A 58 -1.49 7.58 4.26
N GLU A 59 -0.34 7.85 3.64
CA GLU A 59 0.89 8.14 4.37
C GLU A 59 0.80 9.44 5.19
N SER A 60 0.09 10.45 4.68
CA SER A 60 -0.10 11.72 5.42
C SER A 60 -1.10 11.60 6.57
N LYS A 61 -2.05 10.65 6.50
CA LYS A 61 -3.07 10.42 7.55
C LYS A 61 -2.62 9.44 8.63
N GLU A 62 -1.72 8.51 8.30
CA GLU A 62 -1.17 7.58 9.28
C GLU A 62 0.01 8.21 10.01
N GLY A 63 -0.26 8.81 11.17
CA GLY A 63 0.79 9.29 12.07
C GLY A 63 1.80 8.18 12.38
N LEU A 64 3.08 8.54 12.55
CA LEU A 64 4.18 7.60 12.83
C LEU A 64 3.85 6.57 13.93
N LEU A 65 3.08 7.00 14.95
CA LEU A 65 2.61 6.14 16.04
C LEU A 65 1.66 5.02 15.58
N ALA A 66 0.75 5.31 14.64
CA ALA A 66 -0.16 4.30 14.07
C ALA A 66 0.59 3.27 13.21
N ARG A 67 1.66 3.70 12.53
CA ARG A 67 2.58 2.80 11.81
C ARG A 67 3.36 1.90 12.76
N LEU A 68 3.88 2.44 13.85
CA LEU A 68 4.60 1.67 14.88
C LEU A 68 3.68 0.66 15.58
N ALA A 69 2.45 1.06 15.92
CA ALA A 69 1.46 0.17 16.52
C ALA A 69 1.14 -1.03 15.60
N ARG A 70 0.93 -0.80 14.30
CA ARG A 70 0.70 -1.88 13.33
C ARG A 70 1.89 -2.83 13.16
N ILE A 71 3.12 -2.35 13.30
CA ILE A 71 4.32 -3.20 13.30
C ILE A 71 4.35 -4.07 14.56
N GLY A 72 3.95 -3.51 15.70
CA GLY A 72 3.75 -4.23 16.96
C GLY A 72 2.66 -5.31 16.86
N ASP A 73 1.51 -4.98 16.27
CA ASP A 73 0.36 -5.90 16.15
C ASP A 73 0.60 -7.02 15.14
N LYS A 74 1.31 -6.75 14.03
CA LYS A 74 1.60 -7.77 12.99
C LYS A 74 2.66 -8.78 13.42
N LYS A 75 3.55 -8.42 14.35
CA LYS A 75 4.48 -9.37 14.94
C LYS A 75 3.80 -10.03 16.14
N LYS A 76 3.15 -11.17 15.89
CA LYS A 76 2.91 -12.24 16.87
C LYS A 76 3.99 -12.15 17.96
N ALA A 77 3.58 -11.82 19.19
CA ALA A 77 4.42 -11.52 20.34
C ALA A 77 5.84 -12.04 20.13
N VAL A 78 6.75 -11.17 19.67
CA VAL A 78 8.18 -11.47 19.72
C VAL A 78 8.41 -11.66 21.21
N LYS A 79 8.52 -12.92 21.64
CA LYS A 79 8.77 -13.25 23.03
C LYS A 79 9.94 -12.37 23.45
N ALA A 80 9.69 -11.45 24.38
CA ALA A 80 10.76 -10.66 24.96
C ALA A 80 11.83 -11.66 25.41
N PRO A 81 13.11 -11.45 25.07
CA PRO A 81 14.15 -12.34 25.56
C PRO A 81 14.01 -12.44 27.08
N THR A 82 13.85 -13.65 27.60
CA THR A 82 13.71 -13.89 29.05
C THR A 82 14.92 -13.35 29.82
N ASP A 83 16.02 -13.09 29.11
CA ASP A 83 17.35 -12.84 29.64
C ASP A 83 17.74 -11.34 29.66
N LEU A 84 16.74 -10.45 29.69
CA LEU A 84 16.98 -9.00 29.77
C LEU A 84 17.52 -8.55 31.14
N SER A 85 17.42 -9.38 32.17
CA SER A 85 17.81 -9.01 33.55
C SER A 85 19.28 -9.31 33.87
N GLU A 86 19.83 -10.42 33.41
CA GLU A 86 21.17 -10.85 33.84
C GLU A 86 22.29 -10.23 32.98
N ASN A 87 22.00 -9.97 31.70
CA ASN A 87 23.00 -9.51 30.74
C ASN A 87 22.85 -8.04 30.31
N TYR A 88 21.98 -7.24 30.96
CA TYR A 88 21.69 -5.85 30.54
C TYR A 88 22.95 -4.97 30.44
N LYS A 89 23.90 -5.12 31.37
CA LYS A 89 25.16 -4.36 31.36
C LYS A 89 25.99 -4.64 30.11
N LYS A 90 26.03 -5.89 29.66
CA LYS A 90 26.77 -6.30 28.45
C LYS A 90 26.14 -5.71 27.19
N TYR A 91 24.81 -5.58 27.15
CA TYR A 91 24.09 -5.00 26.01
C TYR A 91 24.20 -3.47 25.96
N LEU A 92 24.17 -2.80 27.10
CA LEU A 92 24.22 -1.33 27.16
C LEU A 92 25.65 -0.78 27.02
N TYR A 93 26.64 -1.46 27.59
CA TYR A 93 27.99 -0.92 27.73
C TYR A 93 29.06 -1.68 26.92
N GLY A 94 28.69 -2.78 26.24
CA GLY A 94 29.63 -3.60 25.48
C GLY A 94 30.71 -4.24 26.36
N LYS A 95 31.69 -4.91 25.75
CA LYS A 95 32.91 -5.31 26.49
C LYS A 95 33.64 -4.03 26.88
N ALA A 96 33.96 -3.88 28.17
CA ALA A 96 34.89 -2.87 28.61
C ALA A 96 36.17 -3.03 27.76
N SER A 97 36.49 -1.98 27.02
CA SER A 97 37.76 -1.85 26.31
C SER A 97 38.87 -1.88 27.35
N GLU A 98 39.54 -3.04 27.46
CA GLU A 98 40.91 -3.16 27.97
C GLU A 98 41.89 -2.54 26.99
#